data_AF-A0A7V7EAT7-F1
#
_entry.id   AF-A0A7V7EAT7-F1
#
_cell.length_a   1.000
_cell.length_b   1.000
_cell.length_c   1.000
_cell.angle_alpha   90.00
_cell.angle_beta   90.00
_cell.angle_gamma   90.00
#
_symmetry.space_group_name_H-M   'P 1'
#
loop_
_entity.id
_entity.type
_entity.pdbx_description
1 polymer ?
#
loop_
_entity_poly.entity_id
_entity_poly.type
_entity_poly.pdbx_seq_one_letter_code
_entity_poly.pdbx_strand_id
1 'polypeptide(L)'
;MANTTQDARSGRGRLGVTAGIALVGCGVLLFGVGLLVGMAIGVQRAERAAQGSPEVSAQGNETRGPTASEASVETAPKTSITREQRERVDALFASIDKFATNEFAANEEKMGNIQNLVDIAKTGEPAVAEYIFQRASAIVRDLSKPINQRWMTCYVLSGSGDARAVDVLAQVLERDPEGMVRGVAACALGYFASAEARAVLEEAARREVSPGVQADIRRSLERLAQQGVGASVRFEERDSHSAPALALPYEETEVRKLPWPHQAPGLSESEIEQLNQTVWVINDFPLYQSDDAGAFRYFHGGLDIVLPNGTPVYAMKDGWVKGVSQGSVKIADARDGTPCYGWEYSHLGNIRVGVGDFVERGTCIGEVQFDGLEHIHLGKAFSQDPYWDSWHYFCAPNAHFTYADRAPPVIASISFFQNNADSRFEPDASGNATVRGEVDIVVGIRDPGEFAHSRDSGYGDRLSAARIDYAIRRKGGPASQAREFRSFDFTTFAMKKAVMDKVFNTDATKVVYKHWALFENTRRDGNRSLSYYVITNCPGDAPPREINPADQAHSWQTAAYDEQGRAEFPDGEYEIVVTAYDFAGNRAEQSASVTVANGY
;
A
#
# COMPACT_ATOMS: atom_id res chain seq x y z
N MET A 1 45.16 13.81 54.97
CA MET A 1 46.58 14.17 54.84
C MET A 1 46.82 14.66 53.41
N ALA A 2 47.50 15.81 53.28
CA ALA A 2 48.10 16.42 52.09
C ALA A 2 47.21 16.81 50.88
N ASN A 3 47.22 18.13 50.63
CA ASN A 3 46.79 18.85 49.43
C ASN A 3 47.61 18.49 48.18
N THR A 4 47.01 18.59 46.99
CA THR A 4 47.59 19.35 45.86
C THR A 4 46.55 19.67 44.79
N THR A 5 46.51 20.94 44.41
CA THR A 5 45.76 21.57 43.31
C THR A 5 46.54 21.52 42.01
N GLN A 6 45.87 21.33 40.85
CA GLN A 6 46.28 22.01 39.61
C GLN A 6 45.14 22.13 38.58
N ASP A 7 44.93 23.37 38.14
CA ASP A 7 44.09 23.82 37.01
C ASP A 7 44.60 23.33 35.65
N ALA A 8 43.66 23.07 34.72
CA ALA A 8 43.92 23.16 33.27
C ALA A 8 42.65 23.46 32.45
N ARG A 9 42.49 24.77 32.17
CA ARG A 9 42.09 25.44 30.91
C ARG A 9 41.19 24.71 29.89
N SER A 10 39.99 25.28 29.77
CA SER A 10 39.27 25.71 28.55
C SER A 10 39.82 25.32 27.16
N GLY A 11 39.00 24.59 26.41
CA GLY A 11 39.02 24.53 24.95
C GLY A 11 37.60 24.48 24.39
N ARG A 12 37.09 25.64 23.95
CA ARG A 12 35.82 25.76 23.20
C ARG A 12 36.05 25.26 21.78
N GLY A 13 35.45 24.12 21.42
CA GLY A 13 35.23 23.72 20.03
C GLY A 13 33.76 23.89 19.66
N ARG A 14 33.44 24.96 18.94
CA ARG A 14 32.16 25.10 18.22
C ARG A 14 32.25 24.25 16.97
N LEU A 15 31.52 23.14 16.91
CA LEU A 15 31.11 22.51 15.66
C LEU A 15 29.59 22.69 15.56
N GLY A 16 29.20 23.66 14.74
CA GLY A 16 27.83 23.76 14.26
C GLY A 16 27.61 22.67 13.23
N VAL A 17 26.75 21.71 13.56
CA VAL A 17 26.17 20.80 12.58
C VAL A 17 24.67 21.07 12.59
N THR A 18 24.24 21.83 11.59
CA THR A 18 22.84 21.95 11.19
C THR A 18 22.44 20.63 10.53
N ALA A 19 21.87 19.72 11.32
CA ALA A 19 21.18 18.54 10.79
C ALA A 19 19.70 18.91 10.60
N GLY A 20 19.36 19.39 9.40
CA GLY A 20 17.99 19.37 8.91
C GLY A 20 17.80 18.08 8.13
N ILE A 21 17.23 17.06 8.76
CA ILE A 21 16.88 15.79 8.11
C ILE A 21 15.35 15.76 8.02
N ALA A 22 14.84 15.88 6.80
CA ALA A 22 13.48 15.55 6.43
C ALA A 22 13.53 14.22 5.66
N LEU A 23 12.88 13.18 6.18
CA LEU A 23 12.72 11.89 5.51
C LEU A 23 11.27 11.44 5.68
N VAL A 24 10.52 11.56 4.59
CA VAL A 24 9.17 11.00 4.40
C VAL A 24 9.33 9.63 3.73
N GLY A 25 8.56 8.64 4.21
CA GLY A 25 8.63 7.26 3.78
C GLY A 25 8.14 7.02 2.36
N CYS A 26 8.77 6.08 1.64
CA CYS A 26 8.28 5.57 0.37
C CYS A 26 8.81 4.15 0.12
N GLY A 27 7.93 3.15 0.29
CA GLY A 27 8.23 1.73 0.01
C GLY A 27 7.19 1.03 -0.88
N VAL A 28 6.28 1.76 -1.55
CA VAL A 28 5.20 1.14 -2.36
C VAL A 28 5.14 1.67 -3.80
N LEU A 29 6.00 2.61 -4.19
CA LEU A 29 5.77 3.43 -5.39
C LEU A 29 6.36 2.90 -6.72
N LEU A 30 7.26 1.91 -6.71
CA LEU A 30 8.02 1.60 -7.95
C LEU A 30 7.29 0.74 -9.00
N PHE A 31 6.18 0.06 -8.68
CA PHE A 31 5.37 -0.67 -9.67
C PHE A 31 3.91 -0.22 -9.79
N GLY A 32 3.41 0.62 -8.87
CA GLY A 32 2.04 1.17 -8.96
C GLY A 32 1.84 2.19 -10.09
N VAL A 33 2.91 2.77 -10.63
CA VAL A 33 2.83 3.85 -11.62
C VAL A 33 2.61 3.34 -13.05
N GLY A 34 3.02 2.10 -13.37
CA GLY A 34 2.63 1.46 -14.63
C GLY A 34 1.11 1.29 -14.77
N LEU A 35 0.41 1.16 -13.63
CA LEU A 35 -1.06 1.11 -13.55
C LEU A 35 -1.72 2.47 -13.85
N LEU A 36 -1.11 3.58 -13.39
CA LEU A 36 -1.58 4.96 -13.62
C LEU A 36 -1.51 5.37 -15.10
N VAL A 37 -0.47 4.93 -15.82
CA VAL A 37 -0.29 5.23 -17.26
C VAL A 37 -1.31 4.48 -18.13
N GLY A 38 -1.73 3.27 -17.73
CA GLY A 38 -2.71 2.47 -18.48
C GLY A 38 -4.17 2.90 -18.28
N MET A 39 -4.56 3.28 -17.05
CA MET A 39 -5.97 3.57 -16.73
C MET A 39 -6.46 4.92 -17.25
N ALA A 40 -5.61 5.95 -17.34
CA ALA A 40 -5.99 7.25 -17.89
C ALA A 40 -6.33 7.20 -19.40
N ILE A 41 -5.83 6.19 -20.12
CA ILE A 41 -5.95 6.04 -21.57
C ILE A 41 -7.27 5.38 -22.00
N GLY A 42 -7.87 4.54 -21.14
CA GLY A 42 -9.13 3.84 -21.44
C GLY A 42 -10.36 4.75 -21.41
N VAL A 43 -10.40 5.70 -20.49
CA VAL A 43 -11.60 6.54 -20.24
C VAL A 43 -11.79 7.63 -21.31
N GLN A 44 -10.71 8.23 -21.83
CA GLN A 44 -10.81 9.29 -22.84
C GLN A 44 -11.27 8.82 -24.23
N ARG A 45 -11.17 7.51 -24.53
CA ARG A 45 -11.61 6.94 -25.82
C ARG A 45 -13.12 6.69 -25.88
N ALA A 46 -13.79 6.50 -24.75
CA ALA A 46 -15.23 6.27 -24.68
C ALA A 46 -16.04 7.58 -24.84
N GLU A 47 -15.53 8.71 -24.35
CA GLU A 47 -16.27 9.98 -24.35
C GLU A 47 -16.21 10.75 -25.68
N ARG A 48 -15.19 10.51 -26.53
CA ARG A 48 -15.07 11.20 -27.83
C ARG A 48 -15.81 10.55 -29.00
N ALA A 49 -16.39 9.35 -28.82
CA ALA A 49 -17.19 8.69 -29.86
C ALA A 49 -18.69 9.06 -29.81
N ALA A 50 -19.13 9.82 -28.81
CA ALA A 50 -20.55 10.07 -28.55
C ALA A 50 -21.07 11.47 -28.92
N GLN A 51 -20.25 12.37 -29.49
CA GLN A 51 -20.69 13.74 -29.79
C GLN A 51 -20.16 14.22 -31.15
N GLY A 52 -21.04 14.28 -32.16
CA GLY A 52 -20.74 14.96 -33.42
C GLY A 52 -21.70 14.68 -34.57
N SER A 53 -22.83 15.38 -34.61
CA SER A 53 -23.49 15.72 -35.88
C SER A 53 -24.20 17.06 -35.72
N PRO A 54 -23.85 18.07 -36.52
CA PRO A 54 -24.76 19.16 -36.81
C PRO A 54 -25.13 19.18 -38.29
N GLU A 55 -26.44 19.13 -38.54
CA GLU A 55 -27.06 19.71 -39.73
C GLU A 55 -26.98 21.23 -39.64
N VAL A 56 -26.53 21.94 -40.70
CA VAL A 56 -27.11 23.23 -41.09
C VAL A 56 -27.08 23.40 -42.62
N SER A 57 -28.22 23.92 -43.07
CA SER A 57 -28.69 24.23 -44.40
C SER A 57 -27.84 25.17 -45.27
N ALA A 58 -28.04 25.01 -46.58
CA ALA A 58 -27.67 25.90 -47.65
C ALA A 58 -28.38 27.26 -47.60
N GLN A 59 -27.65 28.33 -47.96
CA GLN A 59 -28.16 29.46 -48.74
C GLN A 59 -26.98 30.17 -49.40
N GLY A 60 -27.09 30.37 -50.72
CA GLY A 60 -26.06 31.01 -51.53
C GLY A 60 -26.19 32.52 -51.59
N ASN A 61 -25.13 33.18 -52.04
CA ASN A 61 -25.25 34.29 -52.97
C ASN A 61 -23.94 34.50 -53.75
N GLU A 62 -24.10 34.83 -55.03
CA GLU A 62 -23.03 35.11 -56.00
C GLU A 62 -22.34 36.46 -55.72
N THR A 63 -21.06 36.61 -56.08
CA THR A 63 -20.60 37.69 -56.98
C THR A 63 -19.13 37.54 -57.41
N ARG A 64 -18.94 37.81 -58.71
CA ARG A 64 -17.78 37.93 -59.62
C ARG A 64 -16.39 38.33 -59.05
N GLY A 65 -15.34 37.73 -59.64
CA GLY A 65 -13.90 38.02 -59.43
C GLY A 65 -13.39 39.38 -59.96
N PRO A 66 -12.06 39.61 -60.10
CA PRO A 66 -11.21 38.79 -60.97
C PRO A 66 -9.71 38.62 -60.59
N THR A 67 -9.05 37.78 -61.41
CA THR A 67 -7.64 37.80 -61.86
C THR A 67 -6.49 37.35 -60.95
N ALA A 68 -5.73 36.42 -61.54
CA ALA A 68 -4.47 35.85 -61.10
C ALA A 68 -3.32 36.87 -61.04
N SER A 69 -2.48 36.73 -60.03
CA SER A 69 -1.04 36.94 -60.18
C SER A 69 -0.27 36.01 -59.23
N GLU A 70 0.76 35.41 -59.79
CA GLU A 70 1.78 34.56 -59.20
C GLU A 70 2.25 35.01 -57.81
N ALA A 71 2.28 34.09 -56.85
CA ALA A 71 3.14 34.18 -55.68
C ALA A 71 3.47 32.79 -55.13
N SER A 72 4.77 32.49 -55.14
CA SER A 72 5.50 31.63 -54.19
C SER A 72 4.96 30.24 -53.89
N VAL A 73 5.67 29.24 -54.44
CA VAL A 73 5.81 27.92 -53.83
C VAL A 73 6.40 28.11 -52.42
N GLU A 74 5.53 28.17 -51.42
CA GLU A 74 5.91 28.09 -50.02
C GLU A 74 6.34 26.63 -49.79
N THR A 75 7.65 26.40 -49.84
CA THR A 75 8.22 25.10 -49.45
C THR A 75 7.84 24.86 -48.00
N ALA A 76 6.95 23.89 -47.78
CA ALA A 76 6.58 23.40 -46.47
C ALA A 76 7.84 23.30 -45.60
N PRO A 77 7.86 23.90 -44.39
CA PRO A 77 9.05 23.89 -43.57
C PRO A 77 9.41 22.42 -43.30
N LYS A 78 10.59 22.00 -43.78
CA LYS A 78 11.23 20.78 -43.33
C LYS A 78 11.47 20.96 -41.84
N THR A 79 10.55 20.45 -41.04
CA THR A 79 10.63 20.35 -39.58
C THR A 79 11.81 19.47 -39.23
N SER A 80 12.99 20.08 -39.16
CA SER A 80 14.21 19.45 -38.67
C SER A 80 14.36 19.83 -37.21
N ILE A 81 14.63 18.84 -36.37
CA ILE A 81 14.87 19.05 -34.94
C ILE A 81 16.03 20.03 -34.75
N THR A 82 15.85 21.01 -33.86
CA THR A 82 16.88 22.02 -33.57
C THR A 82 18.00 21.39 -32.73
N ARG A 83 19.15 22.07 -32.66
CA ARG A 83 20.26 21.65 -31.79
C ARG A 83 19.85 21.64 -30.32
N GLU A 84 19.13 22.68 -29.89
CA GLU A 84 18.64 22.82 -28.50
C GLU A 84 17.66 21.70 -28.11
N GLN A 85 16.73 21.35 -29.00
CA GLN A 85 15.80 20.23 -28.79
C GLN A 85 16.56 18.90 -28.65
N ARG A 86 17.60 18.65 -29.47
CA ARG A 86 18.46 17.46 -29.32
C ARG A 86 19.19 17.44 -27.99
N GLU A 87 19.84 18.54 -27.63
CA GLU A 87 20.59 18.66 -26.37
C GLU A 87 19.67 18.45 -25.15
N ARG A 88 18.44 18.96 -25.19
CA ARG A 88 17.43 18.72 -24.15
C ARG A 88 17.03 17.25 -24.04
N VAL A 89 16.74 16.59 -25.15
CA VAL A 89 16.38 15.15 -25.16
C VAL A 89 17.56 14.29 -24.66
N ASP A 90 18.78 14.58 -25.11
CA ASP A 90 19.97 13.86 -24.67
C ASP A 90 20.26 14.07 -23.19
N ALA A 91 20.03 15.28 -22.65
CA ALA A 91 20.14 15.55 -21.23
C ALA A 91 19.15 14.73 -20.39
N LEU A 92 17.90 14.58 -20.85
CA LEU A 92 16.90 13.72 -20.19
C LEU A 92 17.30 12.24 -20.22
N PHE A 93 17.80 11.73 -21.35
CA PHE A 93 18.32 10.35 -21.39
C PHE A 93 19.59 10.15 -20.54
N ALA A 94 20.41 11.18 -20.37
CA ALA A 94 21.58 11.11 -19.50
C ALA A 94 21.22 11.17 -18.01
N SER A 95 20.11 11.82 -17.63
CA SER A 95 19.69 11.95 -16.24
C SER A 95 19.05 10.67 -15.69
N ILE A 96 18.43 9.84 -16.53
CA ILE A 96 17.84 8.56 -16.09
C ILE A 96 18.89 7.51 -15.69
N ASP A 97 20.17 7.70 -16.02
CA ASP A 97 21.27 6.76 -15.72
C ASP A 97 21.88 6.94 -14.31
N LYS A 98 21.77 8.13 -13.70
CA LYS A 98 22.56 8.45 -12.50
C LYS A 98 22.01 7.77 -11.24
N PHE A 99 22.76 6.82 -10.69
CA PHE A 99 22.57 6.36 -9.32
C PHE A 99 23.08 7.44 -8.35
N ALA A 100 22.18 8.25 -7.81
CA ALA A 100 22.45 8.91 -6.53
C ALA A 100 22.19 7.86 -5.44
N THR A 101 23.22 7.52 -4.69
CA THR A 101 23.22 6.36 -3.79
C THR A 101 22.29 6.46 -2.59
N ASN A 102 21.47 7.52 -2.41
CA ASN A 102 20.58 7.64 -1.24
C ASN A 102 19.48 8.74 -1.25
N GLU A 103 18.98 9.24 -2.38
CA GLU A 103 17.96 10.31 -2.34
C GLU A 103 16.68 9.97 -3.10
N PHE A 104 15.55 9.89 -2.37
CA PHE A 104 14.19 9.76 -2.91
C PHE A 104 13.90 10.79 -4.02
N ALA A 105 14.37 12.03 -3.84
CA ALA A 105 14.29 13.10 -4.84
C ALA A 105 14.92 12.72 -6.19
N ALA A 106 16.02 11.97 -6.17
CA ALA A 106 16.68 11.51 -7.40
C ALA A 106 15.85 10.45 -8.13
N ASN A 107 15.00 9.68 -7.44
CA ASN A 107 14.10 8.72 -8.09
C ASN A 107 12.84 9.39 -8.64
N GLU A 108 12.30 10.38 -7.95
CA GLU A 108 11.18 11.18 -8.45
C GLU A 108 11.58 11.98 -9.70
N GLU A 109 12.77 12.60 -9.68
CA GLU A 109 13.32 13.30 -10.84
C GLU A 109 13.52 12.37 -12.04
N LYS A 110 14.00 11.12 -11.83
CA LYS A 110 14.13 10.12 -12.91
C LYS A 110 12.78 9.77 -13.52
N MET A 111 11.79 9.49 -12.69
CA MET A 111 10.44 9.15 -13.17
C MET A 111 9.81 10.34 -13.88
N GLY A 112 10.00 11.55 -13.37
CA GLY A 112 9.62 12.78 -14.05
C GLY A 112 10.31 12.95 -15.40
N ASN A 113 11.59 12.59 -15.51
CA ASN A 113 12.33 12.64 -16.77
C ASN A 113 11.89 11.58 -17.78
N ILE A 114 11.57 10.36 -17.33
CA ILE A 114 10.96 9.32 -18.17
C ILE A 114 9.60 9.81 -18.68
N GLN A 115 8.75 10.35 -17.80
CA GLN A 115 7.44 10.86 -18.18
C GLN A 115 7.57 12.03 -19.15
N ASN A 116 8.51 12.96 -18.92
CA ASN A 116 8.81 14.05 -19.85
C ASN A 116 9.19 13.53 -21.24
N LEU A 117 10.05 12.51 -21.31
CA LEU A 117 10.40 11.88 -22.59
C LEU A 117 9.19 11.25 -23.28
N VAL A 118 8.32 10.57 -22.52
CA VAL A 118 7.08 9.97 -23.04
C VAL A 118 6.11 11.04 -23.55
N ASP A 119 5.93 12.13 -22.81
CA ASP A 119 5.03 13.22 -23.17
C ASP A 119 5.51 13.93 -24.43
N ILE A 120 6.82 14.21 -24.54
CA ILE A 120 7.41 14.78 -25.75
C ILE A 120 7.26 13.81 -26.93
N ALA A 121 7.45 12.50 -26.72
CA ALA A 121 7.28 11.51 -27.78
C ALA A 121 5.82 11.41 -28.29
N LYS A 122 4.82 11.57 -27.41
CA LYS A 122 3.40 11.51 -27.78
C LYS A 122 2.84 12.80 -28.36
N THR A 123 3.22 13.93 -27.77
CA THR A 123 2.53 15.22 -27.97
C THR A 123 3.43 16.29 -28.59
N GLY A 124 4.74 16.05 -28.63
CA GLY A 124 5.72 16.98 -29.19
C GLY A 124 5.73 16.99 -30.71
N GLU A 125 6.64 17.80 -31.26
CA GLU A 125 6.86 17.88 -32.70
C GLU A 125 7.29 16.51 -33.27
N PRO A 126 6.77 16.07 -34.43
CA PRO A 126 7.09 14.75 -35.00
C PRO A 126 8.59 14.48 -35.16
N ALA A 127 9.38 15.52 -35.49
CA ALA A 127 10.83 15.42 -35.61
C ALA A 127 11.53 15.13 -34.27
N VAL A 128 10.97 15.62 -33.16
CA VAL A 128 11.47 15.35 -31.80
C VAL A 128 11.05 13.95 -31.34
N ALA A 129 9.81 13.55 -31.59
CA ALA A 129 9.33 12.19 -31.31
C ALA A 129 10.17 11.13 -32.05
N GLU A 130 10.47 11.37 -33.34
CA GLU A 130 11.35 10.50 -34.12
C GLU A 130 12.77 10.43 -33.52
N TYR A 131 13.32 11.57 -33.08
CA TYR A 131 14.63 11.58 -32.42
C TYR A 131 14.62 10.79 -31.10
N ILE A 132 13.57 10.93 -30.29
CA ILE A 132 13.41 10.16 -29.05
C ILE A 132 13.35 8.66 -29.35
N PHE A 133 12.56 8.25 -30.34
CA PHE A 133 12.48 6.84 -30.74
C PHE A 133 13.84 6.29 -31.18
N GLN A 134 14.55 7.01 -32.05
CA GLN A 134 15.89 6.62 -32.51
C GLN A 134 16.88 6.52 -31.34
N ARG A 135 16.83 7.49 -30.42
CA ARG A 135 17.73 7.53 -29.27
C ARG A 135 17.46 6.42 -28.28
N ALA A 136 16.20 6.21 -27.91
CA ALA A 136 15.76 5.14 -27.03
C ALA A 136 16.13 3.76 -27.60
N SER A 137 15.87 3.57 -28.91
CA SER A 137 16.22 2.36 -29.65
C SER A 137 17.73 2.07 -29.67
N ALA A 138 18.56 3.12 -29.72
CA ALA A 138 20.01 2.96 -29.66
C ALA A 138 20.48 2.59 -28.24
N ILE A 139 19.92 3.22 -27.20
CA ILE A 139 20.30 2.98 -25.80
C ILE A 139 20.01 1.55 -25.39
N VAL A 140 18.81 1.02 -25.67
CA VAL A 140 18.44 -0.34 -25.24
C VAL A 140 19.21 -1.44 -25.96
N ARG A 141 19.79 -1.15 -27.13
CA ARG A 141 20.62 -2.10 -27.90
C ARG A 141 22.11 -2.02 -27.61
N ASP A 142 22.56 -0.93 -26.98
CA ASP A 142 23.96 -0.70 -26.68
C ASP A 142 24.31 -1.31 -25.31
N LEU A 143 24.90 -2.51 -25.33
CA LEU A 143 25.29 -3.24 -24.13
C LEU A 143 26.39 -2.53 -23.32
N SER A 144 27.05 -1.50 -23.87
CA SER A 144 27.97 -0.65 -23.10
C SER A 144 27.25 0.35 -22.20
N LYS A 145 25.94 0.56 -22.41
CA LYS A 145 25.11 1.39 -21.52
C LYS A 145 24.82 0.66 -20.22
N PRO A 146 24.76 1.37 -19.08
CA PRO A 146 24.44 0.74 -17.81
C PRO A 146 23.07 0.06 -17.85
N ILE A 147 22.96 -1.04 -17.11
CA ILE A 147 21.75 -1.86 -16.99
C ILE A 147 20.52 -0.99 -16.73
N ASN A 148 20.67 -0.02 -15.82
CA ASN A 148 19.62 0.92 -15.42
C ASN A 148 19.10 1.77 -16.56
N GLN A 149 20.01 2.38 -17.32
CA GLN A 149 19.64 3.17 -18.47
C GLN A 149 18.90 2.32 -19.51
N ARG A 150 19.31 1.07 -19.74
CA ARG A 150 18.65 0.17 -20.70
C ARG A 150 17.24 -0.20 -20.26
N TRP A 151 17.03 -0.69 -19.04
CA TRP A 151 15.67 -1.09 -18.63
C TRP A 151 14.73 0.10 -18.45
N MET A 152 15.19 1.24 -17.92
CA MET A 152 14.34 2.44 -17.83
C MET A 152 13.93 2.96 -19.21
N THR A 153 14.81 2.88 -20.20
CA THR A 153 14.50 3.29 -21.58
C THR A 153 13.43 2.39 -22.24
N CYS A 154 13.25 1.15 -21.78
CA CYS A 154 12.15 0.30 -22.24
C CYS A 154 10.77 0.90 -21.88
N TYR A 155 10.66 1.65 -20.78
CA TYR A 155 9.44 2.38 -20.43
C TYR A 155 9.21 3.61 -21.30
N VAL A 156 10.26 4.28 -21.77
CA VAL A 156 10.12 5.37 -22.76
C VAL A 156 9.59 4.81 -24.08
N LEU A 157 10.13 3.67 -24.53
CA LEU A 157 9.67 2.99 -25.75
C LEU A 157 8.21 2.55 -25.68
N SER A 158 7.81 1.82 -24.64
CA SER A 158 6.41 1.41 -24.45
C SER A 158 5.47 2.59 -24.19
N GLY A 159 5.90 3.53 -23.35
CA GLY A 159 5.18 4.75 -23.03
C GLY A 159 4.85 5.56 -24.27
N SER A 160 5.76 5.66 -25.25
CA SER A 160 5.54 6.42 -26.49
C SER A 160 4.32 5.96 -27.30
N GLY A 161 3.93 4.68 -27.19
CA GLY A 161 2.89 4.06 -28.01
C GLY A 161 3.28 3.81 -29.47
N ASP A 162 4.55 4.03 -29.84
CA ASP A 162 5.03 3.79 -31.20
C ASP A 162 5.15 2.29 -31.48
N ALA A 163 4.37 1.78 -32.42
CA ALA A 163 4.34 0.35 -32.76
C ALA A 163 5.71 -0.20 -33.20
N ARG A 164 6.62 0.64 -33.71
CA ARG A 164 7.99 0.23 -34.07
C ARG A 164 8.80 -0.22 -32.85
N ALA A 165 8.41 0.19 -31.65
CA ALA A 165 9.05 -0.23 -30.41
C ALA A 165 8.85 -1.71 -30.10
N VAL A 166 7.80 -2.35 -30.63
CA VAL A 166 7.56 -3.80 -30.42
C VAL A 166 8.76 -4.62 -30.91
N ASP A 167 9.26 -4.34 -32.12
CA ASP A 167 10.43 -5.03 -32.67
C ASP A 167 11.71 -4.75 -31.88
N VAL A 168 11.87 -3.52 -31.37
CA VAL A 168 13.00 -3.13 -30.53
C VAL A 168 12.97 -3.92 -29.22
N LEU A 169 11.83 -3.92 -28.53
CA LEU A 169 11.66 -4.61 -27.25
C LEU A 169 11.73 -6.13 -27.39
N ALA A 170 11.26 -6.68 -28.51
CA ALA A 170 11.42 -8.10 -28.85
C ALA A 170 12.90 -8.51 -28.90
N GLN A 171 13.75 -7.68 -29.53
CA GLN A 171 15.19 -7.93 -29.59
C GLN A 171 15.85 -7.84 -28.20
N VAL A 172 15.42 -6.89 -27.36
CA VAL A 172 15.90 -6.75 -25.98
C VAL A 172 15.52 -7.98 -25.15
N LEU A 173 14.26 -8.41 -25.22
CA LEU A 173 13.76 -9.61 -24.56
C LEU A 173 14.46 -10.88 -25.05
N GLU A 174 14.90 -10.95 -26.30
CA GLU A 174 15.61 -12.12 -26.81
C GLU A 174 17.11 -12.12 -26.43
N ARG A 175 17.76 -10.96 -26.38
CA ARG A 175 19.24 -10.89 -26.47
C ARG A 175 19.94 -10.17 -25.34
N ASP A 176 19.24 -9.40 -24.49
CA ASP A 176 19.92 -8.70 -23.40
C ASP A 176 20.48 -9.74 -22.40
N PRO A 177 21.78 -9.67 -22.04
CA PRO A 177 22.38 -10.63 -21.12
C PRO A 177 21.73 -10.59 -19.73
N GLU A 178 21.17 -9.45 -19.33
CA GLU A 178 20.64 -9.23 -18.00
C GLU A 178 19.16 -9.60 -17.91
N GLY A 179 18.85 -10.56 -17.03
CA GLY A 179 17.48 -11.01 -16.81
C GLY A 179 16.52 -9.87 -16.42
N MET A 180 17.00 -8.89 -15.64
CA MET A 180 16.20 -7.71 -15.28
C MET A 180 15.76 -6.90 -16.50
N VAL A 181 16.66 -6.65 -17.45
CA VAL A 181 16.33 -5.86 -18.66
C VAL A 181 15.36 -6.64 -19.55
N ARG A 182 15.56 -7.97 -19.68
CA ARG A 182 14.62 -8.85 -20.39
C ARG A 182 13.23 -8.85 -19.75
N GLY A 183 13.13 -9.00 -18.43
CA GLY A 183 11.86 -8.95 -17.69
C GLY A 183 11.11 -7.63 -17.88
N VAL A 184 11.84 -6.50 -17.84
CA VAL A 184 11.26 -5.18 -18.13
C VAL A 184 10.83 -5.04 -19.59
N ALA A 185 11.60 -5.57 -20.55
CA ALA A 185 11.20 -5.58 -21.96
C ALA A 185 9.91 -6.40 -22.18
N ALA A 186 9.75 -7.55 -21.50
CA ALA A 186 8.50 -8.31 -21.49
C ALA A 186 7.33 -7.49 -20.92
N CYS A 187 7.53 -6.82 -19.78
CA CYS A 187 6.53 -5.93 -19.18
C CYS A 187 6.12 -4.79 -20.13
N ALA A 188 7.11 -4.18 -20.79
CA ALA A 188 6.93 -3.10 -21.75
C ALA A 188 6.11 -3.56 -22.98
N LEU A 189 6.39 -4.76 -23.50
CA LEU A 189 5.61 -5.39 -24.57
C LEU A 189 4.14 -5.60 -24.16
N GLY A 190 3.88 -5.96 -22.91
CA GLY A 190 2.52 -6.12 -22.38
C GLY A 190 1.67 -4.85 -22.37
N TYR A 191 2.24 -3.66 -22.63
CA TYR A 191 1.47 -2.42 -22.77
C TYR A 191 1.06 -2.12 -24.22
N PHE A 192 1.59 -2.86 -25.20
CA PHE A 192 1.13 -2.77 -26.58
C PHE A 192 -0.08 -3.68 -26.77
N ALA A 193 -1.27 -3.09 -26.89
CA ALA A 193 -2.49 -3.81 -27.20
C ALA A 193 -2.51 -4.28 -28.68
N SER A 194 -1.53 -5.09 -29.07
CA SER A 194 -1.33 -5.57 -30.44
C SER A 194 -1.06 -7.07 -30.48
N ALA A 195 -1.51 -7.72 -31.56
CA ALA A 195 -1.32 -9.16 -31.76
C ALA A 195 0.17 -9.50 -31.93
N GLU A 196 0.95 -8.56 -32.47
CA GLU A 196 2.39 -8.67 -32.66
C GLU A 196 3.12 -8.75 -31.33
N ALA A 197 2.81 -7.86 -30.38
CA ALA A 197 3.42 -7.89 -29.05
C ALA A 197 3.06 -9.18 -28.29
N ARG A 198 1.82 -9.65 -28.44
CA ARG A 198 1.39 -10.95 -27.92
C ARG A 198 2.20 -12.10 -28.50
N ALA A 199 2.36 -12.15 -29.83
CA ALA A 199 3.09 -13.22 -30.49
C ALA A 199 4.57 -13.26 -30.05
N VAL A 200 5.20 -12.10 -29.86
CA VAL A 200 6.56 -11.99 -29.31
C VAL A 200 6.63 -12.60 -27.91
N LEU A 201 5.69 -12.26 -27.03
CA LEU A 201 5.65 -12.79 -25.66
C LEU A 201 5.39 -14.30 -25.63
N GLU A 202 4.50 -14.81 -26.48
CA GLU A 202 4.24 -16.26 -26.60
C GLU A 202 5.46 -17.04 -27.09
N GLU A 203 6.23 -16.46 -28.02
CA GLU A 203 7.49 -17.07 -28.46
C GLU A 203 8.57 -16.99 -27.37
N ALA A 204 8.69 -15.84 -26.69
CA ALA A 204 9.63 -15.67 -25.59
C ALA A 204 9.34 -16.65 -24.43
N ALA A 205 8.07 -16.89 -24.12
CA ALA A 205 7.65 -17.86 -23.11
C ALA A 205 8.15 -19.29 -23.39
N ARG A 206 8.33 -19.66 -24.68
CA ARG A 206 8.85 -20.98 -25.08
C ARG A 206 10.38 -21.10 -24.93
N ARG A 207 11.10 -19.98 -24.97
CA ARG A 207 12.58 -19.96 -25.06
C ARG A 207 13.28 -19.46 -23.81
N GLU A 208 12.64 -18.57 -23.07
CA GLU A 208 13.23 -17.97 -21.87
C GLU A 208 13.45 -19.04 -20.79
N VAL A 209 14.59 -18.98 -20.12
CA VAL A 209 15.02 -19.95 -19.10
C VAL A 209 15.06 -19.35 -17.70
N SER A 210 15.12 -18.02 -17.58
CA SER A 210 15.09 -17.32 -16.31
C SER A 210 13.69 -17.35 -15.70
N PRO A 211 13.50 -17.94 -14.50
CA PRO A 211 12.19 -18.02 -13.86
C PRO A 211 11.55 -16.65 -13.62
N GLY A 212 12.35 -15.64 -13.28
CA GLY A 212 11.86 -14.27 -13.08
C GLY A 212 11.31 -13.67 -14.37
N VAL A 213 12.01 -13.83 -15.49
CA VAL A 213 11.57 -13.31 -16.79
C VAL A 213 10.36 -14.09 -17.31
N GLN A 214 10.30 -15.42 -17.10
CA GLN A 214 9.12 -16.21 -17.42
C GLN A 214 7.87 -15.73 -16.65
N ALA A 215 8.02 -15.35 -15.39
CA ALA A 215 6.92 -14.80 -14.60
C ALA A 215 6.43 -13.45 -15.18
N ASP A 216 7.35 -12.58 -15.59
CA ASP A 216 6.99 -11.29 -16.20
C ASP A 216 6.36 -11.43 -17.59
N ILE A 217 6.83 -12.40 -18.40
CA ILE A 217 6.20 -12.76 -19.68
C ILE A 217 4.77 -13.25 -19.45
N ARG A 218 4.56 -14.16 -18.50
CA ARG A 218 3.22 -14.71 -18.18
C ARG A 218 2.25 -13.60 -17.77
N ARG A 219 2.68 -12.72 -16.88
CA ARG A 219 1.89 -11.57 -16.42
C ARG A 219 1.51 -10.62 -17.56
N SER A 220 2.43 -10.44 -18.50
CA SER A 220 2.22 -9.60 -19.69
C SER A 220 1.23 -10.24 -20.67
N LEU A 221 1.28 -11.56 -20.85
CA LEU A 221 0.30 -12.31 -21.65
C LEU A 221 -1.09 -12.30 -21.03
N GLU A 222 -1.19 -12.44 -19.71
CA GLU A 222 -2.45 -12.32 -18.97
C GLU A 222 -3.07 -10.93 -19.15
N ARG A 223 -2.25 -9.87 -19.08
CA ARG A 223 -2.70 -8.49 -19.35
C ARG A 223 -3.24 -8.33 -20.77
N LEU A 224 -2.54 -8.83 -21.79
CA LEU A 224 -3.01 -8.74 -23.18
C LEU A 224 -4.29 -9.54 -23.41
N ALA A 225 -4.46 -10.66 -22.72
CA ALA A 225 -5.71 -11.41 -22.72
C ALA A 225 -6.86 -10.61 -22.11
N GLN A 226 -6.64 -9.91 -20.99
CA GLN A 226 -7.64 -9.02 -20.38
C GLN A 226 -8.01 -7.83 -21.28
N GLN A 227 -7.09 -7.39 -22.14
CA GLN A 227 -7.33 -6.32 -23.12
C GLN A 227 -8.04 -6.79 -24.40
N GLY A 228 -8.44 -8.07 -24.50
CA GLY A 228 -9.15 -8.61 -25.65
C GLY A 228 -8.29 -8.84 -26.90
N VAL A 229 -6.96 -8.82 -26.75
CA VAL A 229 -6.03 -9.07 -27.87
C VAL A 229 -5.89 -10.58 -28.08
N GLY A 230 -6.64 -11.11 -29.07
CA GLY A 230 -6.32 -12.39 -29.73
C GLY A 230 -7.16 -13.64 -29.41
N ALA A 231 -8.31 -13.56 -28.76
CA ALA A 231 -9.21 -14.72 -28.63
C ALA A 231 -10.70 -14.38 -28.79
N SER A 232 -11.31 -14.91 -29.85
CA SER A 232 -12.77 -15.10 -29.93
C SER A 232 -13.15 -16.28 -29.04
N VAL A 233 -13.35 -16.01 -27.75
CA VAL A 233 -14.17 -16.86 -26.89
C VAL A 233 -15.15 -15.92 -26.21
N ARG A 234 -16.45 -16.13 -26.46
CA ARG A 234 -17.50 -15.58 -25.59
C ARG A 234 -17.30 -16.22 -24.22
N PHE A 235 -16.61 -15.51 -23.35
CA PHE A 235 -16.78 -15.70 -21.92
C PHE A 235 -17.91 -14.79 -21.51
N GLU A 236 -18.92 -15.40 -20.89
CA GLU A 236 -19.89 -14.67 -20.08
C GLU A 236 -19.12 -13.71 -19.17
N GLU A 237 -19.60 -12.48 -19.13
CA GLU A 237 -19.19 -11.43 -18.21
C GLU A 237 -19.20 -12.02 -16.79
N ARG A 238 -18.04 -12.50 -16.31
CA ARG A 238 -17.87 -12.76 -14.89
C ARG A 238 -17.65 -11.39 -14.28
N ASP A 239 -18.63 -10.94 -13.49
CA ASP A 239 -18.50 -9.88 -12.50
C ASP A 239 -17.23 -10.10 -11.67
N SER A 240 -16.09 -9.58 -12.13
CA SER A 240 -14.76 -9.81 -11.56
C SER A 240 -14.49 -8.96 -10.33
N HIS A 241 -15.54 -8.51 -9.63
CA HIS A 241 -15.46 -7.73 -8.39
C HIS A 241 -16.19 -8.41 -7.23
N SER A 242 -16.79 -9.58 -7.46
CA SER A 242 -17.38 -10.33 -6.35
C SER A 242 -16.27 -11.05 -5.58
N ALA A 243 -16.04 -10.60 -4.35
CA ALA A 243 -15.14 -11.29 -3.42
C ALA A 243 -15.58 -12.76 -3.29
N PRO A 244 -14.66 -13.75 -3.35
CA PRO A 244 -15.04 -15.14 -3.27
C PRO A 244 -15.75 -15.43 -1.96
N ALA A 245 -16.75 -16.32 -1.99
CA ALA A 245 -17.40 -16.83 -0.78
C ALA A 245 -16.45 -17.78 -0.05
N LEU A 246 -15.41 -17.21 0.56
CA LEU A 246 -14.55 -17.86 1.52
C LEU A 246 -15.29 -17.89 2.85
N ALA A 247 -15.79 -19.05 3.24
CA ALA A 247 -16.31 -19.20 4.60
C ALA A 247 -15.10 -19.26 5.53
N LEU A 248 -14.86 -18.19 6.31
CA LEU A 248 -13.95 -18.25 7.45
C LEU A 248 -14.36 -19.42 8.34
N PRO A 249 -13.54 -20.46 8.52
CA PRO A 249 -13.89 -21.57 9.36
C PRO A 249 -13.48 -21.25 10.79
N TYR A 250 -14.24 -21.87 11.70
CA TYR A 250 -13.84 -22.41 12.99
C TYR A 250 -12.87 -21.56 13.82
N GLU A 251 -13.35 -21.09 14.98
CA GLU A 251 -12.49 -20.55 16.04
C GLU A 251 -11.27 -21.44 16.23
N GLU A 252 -10.07 -20.89 16.06
CA GLU A 252 -8.86 -21.61 16.39
C GLU A 252 -8.91 -21.94 17.89
N THR A 253 -9.32 -23.17 18.21
CA THR A 253 -9.62 -23.57 19.59
C THR A 253 -8.38 -23.61 20.48
N GLU A 254 -7.19 -23.58 19.89
CA GLU A 254 -5.92 -23.54 20.61
C GLU A 254 -4.90 -22.68 19.86
N VAL A 255 -4.62 -21.48 20.38
CA VAL A 255 -3.54 -20.63 19.87
C VAL A 255 -2.20 -21.18 20.39
N ARG A 256 -1.45 -21.85 19.52
CA ARG A 256 -0.12 -22.36 19.85
C ARG A 256 0.94 -21.27 19.70
N LYS A 257 1.85 -21.21 20.68
CA LYS A 257 3.06 -20.39 20.56
C LYS A 257 4.02 -20.99 19.53
N LEU A 258 4.50 -20.14 18.63
CA LEU A 258 5.39 -20.46 17.52
C LEU A 258 6.77 -19.82 17.73
N PRO A 259 7.84 -20.41 17.18
CA PRO A 259 9.14 -19.75 17.13
C PRO A 259 9.08 -18.53 16.20
N TRP A 260 9.89 -17.52 16.48
CA TRP A 260 10.07 -16.39 15.57
C TRP A 260 10.66 -16.84 14.22
N PRO A 261 10.37 -16.13 13.11
CA PRO A 261 10.83 -16.55 11.79
C PRO A 261 12.36 -16.46 11.61
N HIS A 262 13.06 -15.72 12.48
CA HIS A 262 14.52 -15.62 12.50
C HIS A 262 15.15 -16.44 13.64
N GLN A 263 14.35 -17.26 14.35
CA GLN A 263 14.84 -18.16 15.38
C GLN A 263 15.54 -19.35 14.73
N ALA A 264 16.88 -19.38 14.80
CA ALA A 264 17.66 -20.49 14.26
C ALA A 264 17.27 -21.83 14.91
N PRO A 265 17.24 -22.93 14.15
CA PRO A 265 17.07 -24.25 14.74
C PRO A 265 18.17 -24.55 15.75
N GLY A 266 17.80 -25.03 16.94
CA GLY A 266 18.75 -25.47 17.97
C GLY A 266 19.20 -24.41 18.97
N LEU A 267 18.62 -23.21 18.99
CA LEU A 267 18.83 -22.26 20.09
C LEU A 267 18.43 -22.88 21.45
N SER A 268 19.22 -22.59 22.48
CA SER A 268 18.92 -22.93 23.87
C SER A 268 17.72 -22.14 24.41
N GLU A 269 17.11 -22.63 25.51
CA GLU A 269 16.00 -21.93 26.17
C GLU A 269 16.37 -20.49 26.58
N SER A 270 17.59 -20.26 27.05
CA SER A 270 18.07 -18.92 27.41
C SER A 270 18.22 -17.99 26.20
N GLU A 271 18.64 -18.51 25.06
CA GLU A 271 18.74 -17.72 23.82
C GLU A 271 17.36 -17.38 23.27
N ILE A 272 16.39 -18.29 23.38
CA ILE A 272 14.99 -18.05 23.01
C ILE A 272 14.36 -17.00 23.93
N GLU A 273 14.60 -17.08 25.24
CA GLU A 273 14.11 -16.08 26.19
C GLU A 273 14.72 -14.70 25.91
N GLN A 274 16.03 -14.65 25.64
CA GLN A 274 16.68 -13.41 25.23
C GLN A 274 16.07 -12.85 23.93
N LEU A 275 15.81 -13.71 22.94
CA LEU A 275 15.17 -13.31 21.68
C LEU A 275 13.80 -12.67 21.93
N ASN A 276 12.96 -13.29 22.77
CA ASN A 276 11.64 -12.78 23.14
C ASN A 276 11.67 -11.43 23.87
N GLN A 277 12.79 -11.12 24.55
CA GLN A 277 13.01 -9.84 25.23
C GLN A 277 13.59 -8.75 24.32
N THR A 278 14.21 -9.13 23.20
CA THR A 278 14.92 -8.20 22.31
C THR A 278 14.31 -8.06 20.92
N VAL A 279 13.26 -8.82 20.61
CA VAL A 279 12.54 -8.70 19.34
C VAL A 279 12.07 -7.25 19.16
N TRP A 280 12.21 -6.74 17.95
CA TRP A 280 11.75 -5.41 17.59
C TRP A 280 10.64 -5.52 16.54
N VAL A 281 9.40 -5.23 16.94
CA VAL A 281 8.24 -5.20 16.04
C VAL A 281 7.82 -3.77 15.85
N ILE A 282 7.81 -3.30 14.60
CA ILE A 282 7.56 -1.89 14.30
C ILE A 282 6.15 -1.59 13.81
N ASN A 283 5.49 -2.60 13.25
CA ASN A 283 4.09 -2.59 12.88
C ASN A 283 3.48 -3.93 13.24
N ASP A 284 2.22 -3.93 13.64
CA ASP A 284 1.44 -5.12 13.88
C ASP A 284 0.08 -5.06 13.18
N PHE A 285 -0.67 -6.14 13.28
CA PHE A 285 -2.05 -6.18 12.79
C PHE A 285 -2.99 -5.61 13.85
N PRO A 286 -3.97 -4.77 13.51
CA PRO A 286 -4.32 -4.29 12.16
C PRO A 286 -3.96 -2.81 11.95
N LEU A 287 -2.70 -2.42 12.19
CA LEU A 287 -2.27 -1.02 12.19
C LEU A 287 -2.70 -0.25 10.93
N TYR A 288 -3.21 0.97 11.09
CA TYR A 288 -3.62 1.82 9.99
C TYR A 288 -2.44 2.30 9.14
N GLN A 289 -2.54 2.12 7.82
CA GLN A 289 -1.59 2.64 6.83
C GLN A 289 -2.32 3.43 5.74
N SER A 290 -1.69 4.49 5.25
CA SER A 290 -2.18 5.24 4.09
C SER A 290 -1.09 5.98 3.36
N ASP A 291 -1.41 6.45 2.15
CA ASP A 291 -0.70 7.56 1.54
C ASP A 291 -1.05 8.89 2.24
N ASP A 292 -0.30 9.95 1.90
CA ASP A 292 -0.47 11.28 2.53
C ASP A 292 -1.82 11.91 2.20
N ALA A 293 -2.32 11.69 0.98
CA ALA A 293 -3.61 12.19 0.53
C ALA A 293 -4.80 11.40 1.10
N GLY A 294 -4.54 10.21 1.67
CA GLY A 294 -5.56 9.29 2.10
C GLY A 294 -6.40 8.71 0.95
N ALA A 295 -5.89 8.75 -0.28
CA ALA A 295 -6.54 8.13 -1.45
C ALA A 295 -6.41 6.60 -1.40
N PHE A 296 -5.33 6.10 -0.81
CA PHE A 296 -5.12 4.69 -0.57
C PHE A 296 -4.91 4.44 0.91
N ARG A 297 -5.79 3.64 1.50
CA ARG A 297 -5.73 3.25 2.91
C ARG A 297 -5.83 1.75 3.00
N TYR A 298 -5.11 1.16 3.93
CA TYR A 298 -5.18 -0.28 4.15
C TYR A 298 -4.81 -0.58 5.59
N PHE A 299 -5.21 -1.76 6.02
CA PHE A 299 -4.71 -2.32 7.27
C PHE A 299 -3.39 -3.02 7.04
N HIS A 300 -2.47 -2.82 7.97
CA HIS A 300 -1.28 -3.64 8.06
C HIS A 300 -1.68 -5.09 8.42
N GLY A 301 -1.28 -6.05 7.58
CA GLY A 301 -1.77 -7.43 7.61
C GLY A 301 -0.96 -8.44 8.41
N GLY A 302 0.02 -7.98 9.18
CA GLY A 302 1.00 -8.87 9.80
C GLY A 302 1.84 -8.20 10.88
N LEU A 303 2.95 -8.84 11.26
CA LEU A 303 4.00 -8.26 12.09
C LEU A 303 5.18 -7.86 11.21
N ASP A 304 5.65 -6.63 11.35
CA ASP A 304 6.92 -6.21 10.77
C ASP A 304 8.00 -6.31 11.83
N ILE A 305 8.86 -7.31 11.71
CA ILE A 305 9.95 -7.57 12.63
C ILE A 305 11.22 -7.00 12.03
N VAL A 306 11.80 -5.98 12.69
CA VAL A 306 12.99 -5.29 12.19
C VAL A 306 14.20 -6.19 12.31
N LEU A 307 14.79 -6.51 11.17
CA LEU A 307 15.88 -7.46 11.03
C LEU A 307 16.80 -6.99 9.91
N PRO A 308 18.12 -7.07 10.08
CA PRO A 308 19.04 -6.70 9.01
C PRO A 308 18.84 -7.52 7.74
N ASN A 309 19.05 -6.90 6.58
CA ASN A 309 19.12 -7.60 5.31
C ASN A 309 20.16 -8.74 5.37
N GLY A 310 19.84 -9.88 4.76
CA GLY A 310 20.64 -11.12 4.83
C GLY A 310 20.39 -11.98 6.08
N THR A 311 19.53 -11.55 7.02
CA THR A 311 19.11 -12.39 8.16
C THR A 311 18.37 -13.63 7.65
N PRO A 312 18.81 -14.86 7.98
CA PRO A 312 18.12 -16.07 7.55
C PRO A 312 16.72 -16.18 8.14
N VAL A 313 15.77 -16.59 7.31
CA VAL A 313 14.37 -16.78 7.69
C VAL A 313 14.00 -18.25 7.56
N TYR A 314 13.30 -18.75 8.56
CA TYR A 314 12.94 -20.16 8.74
C TYR A 314 11.43 -20.34 8.80
N ALA A 315 10.94 -21.46 8.27
CA ALA A 315 9.55 -21.87 8.43
C ALA A 315 9.22 -22.07 9.93
N MET A 316 8.19 -21.41 10.43
CA MET A 316 7.84 -21.42 11.87
C MET A 316 7.06 -22.68 12.27
N LYS A 317 6.46 -23.34 11.28
CA LYS A 317 5.75 -24.61 11.40
C LYS A 317 5.88 -25.39 10.11
N ASP A 318 5.57 -26.68 10.19
CA ASP A 318 5.46 -27.55 9.02
C ASP A 318 4.33 -27.07 8.11
N GLY A 319 4.49 -27.24 6.80
CA GLY A 319 3.43 -26.91 5.85
C GLY A 319 3.82 -27.06 4.39
N TRP A 320 2.87 -26.76 3.51
CA TRP A 320 3.01 -26.80 2.07
C TRP A 320 3.15 -25.40 1.51
N VAL A 321 4.14 -25.19 0.63
CA VAL A 321 4.33 -23.91 -0.05
C VAL A 321 3.20 -23.70 -1.06
N LYS A 322 2.35 -22.70 -0.80
CA LYS A 322 1.18 -22.36 -1.60
C LYS A 322 1.44 -21.29 -2.66
N GLY A 323 2.37 -20.38 -2.37
CA GLY A 323 2.69 -19.29 -3.27
C GLY A 323 4.13 -18.83 -3.07
N VAL A 324 4.79 -18.52 -4.18
CA VAL A 324 6.09 -17.84 -4.19
C VAL A 324 5.98 -16.69 -5.20
N SER A 325 6.04 -15.47 -4.69
CA SER A 325 5.78 -14.26 -5.48
C SER A 325 6.69 -13.13 -5.01
N GLN A 326 7.40 -12.44 -5.91
CA GLN A 326 8.24 -11.25 -5.67
C GLN A 326 8.63 -11.00 -4.19
N GLY A 327 9.56 -11.80 -3.69
CA GLY A 327 10.08 -11.69 -2.33
C GLY A 327 9.11 -12.09 -1.23
N SER A 328 8.14 -12.95 -1.53
CA SER A 328 7.19 -13.50 -0.57
C SER A 328 6.99 -15.00 -0.76
N VAL A 329 6.84 -15.71 0.34
CA VAL A 329 6.55 -17.14 0.40
C VAL A 329 5.33 -17.35 1.29
N LYS A 330 4.35 -18.14 0.83
CA LYS A 330 3.17 -18.52 1.60
C LYS A 330 3.23 -20.01 1.91
N ILE A 331 3.12 -20.40 3.18
CA ILE A 331 3.18 -21.79 3.65
C ILE A 331 1.91 -22.10 4.45
N ALA A 332 1.18 -23.14 4.07
CA ALA A 332 -0.13 -23.46 4.66
C ALA A 332 -0.27 -24.93 5.05
N ASP A 333 -1.30 -25.23 5.85
CA ASP A 333 -1.43 -26.53 6.53
C ASP A 333 -1.84 -27.65 5.59
N ALA A 334 -2.73 -27.37 4.64
CA ALA A 334 -3.25 -28.37 3.72
C ALA A 334 -2.44 -28.40 2.43
N ARG A 335 -2.20 -29.60 1.89
CA ARG A 335 -1.56 -29.76 0.57
C ARG A 335 -2.48 -29.33 -0.56
N ASP A 336 -3.74 -29.76 -0.48
CA ASP A 336 -4.74 -29.60 -1.52
C ASP A 336 -5.43 -28.24 -1.45
N GLY A 337 -6.45 -28.04 -2.29
CA GLY A 337 -7.20 -26.79 -2.38
C GLY A 337 -8.15 -26.53 -1.22
N THR A 338 -8.07 -27.32 -0.13
CA THR A 338 -8.93 -27.14 1.03
C THR A 338 -8.64 -25.79 1.71
N PRO A 339 -9.68 -25.06 2.16
CA PRO A 339 -9.49 -23.86 2.95
C PRO A 339 -8.69 -24.14 4.23
N CYS A 340 -7.61 -23.41 4.45
CA CYS A 340 -6.74 -23.59 5.61
C CYS A 340 -6.00 -22.32 6.00
N TYR A 341 -5.46 -22.34 7.23
CA TYR A 341 -4.55 -21.31 7.69
C TYR A 341 -3.15 -21.52 7.11
N GLY A 342 -2.45 -20.41 6.95
CA GLY A 342 -1.06 -20.37 6.55
C GLY A 342 -0.39 -19.09 7.02
N TRP A 343 0.89 -19.00 6.68
CA TRP A 343 1.77 -17.89 7.02
C TRP A 343 2.37 -17.32 5.75
N GLU A 344 2.32 -16.00 5.64
CA GLU A 344 2.97 -15.23 4.60
C GLU A 344 4.25 -14.63 5.15
N TYR A 345 5.37 -14.90 4.48
CA TYR A 345 6.69 -14.37 4.77
C TYR A 345 7.05 -13.45 3.61
N SER A 346 7.03 -12.14 3.83
CA SER A 346 7.28 -11.13 2.80
C SER A 346 8.52 -10.30 3.12
N HIS A 347 9.12 -9.72 2.08
CA HIS A 347 10.45 -9.09 2.11
C HIS A 347 11.60 -10.11 2.23
N LEU A 348 11.47 -11.20 1.46
CA LEU A 348 12.47 -12.24 1.30
C LEU A 348 13.32 -12.04 0.05
N GLY A 349 14.63 -12.22 0.21
CA GLY A 349 15.62 -12.49 -0.82
C GLY A 349 16.04 -13.95 -0.82
N ASN A 350 16.79 -14.35 -1.85
CA ASN A 350 17.44 -15.67 -1.94
C ASN A 350 16.52 -16.84 -1.54
N ILE A 351 15.27 -16.82 -2.03
CA ILE A 351 14.23 -17.80 -1.71
C ILE A 351 14.70 -19.21 -2.10
N ARG A 352 14.53 -20.17 -1.17
CA ARG A 352 15.08 -21.53 -1.26
C ARG A 352 14.05 -22.62 -1.50
N VAL A 353 12.78 -22.24 -1.65
CA VAL A 353 11.64 -23.16 -1.75
C VAL A 353 10.76 -22.81 -2.95
N GLY A 354 10.05 -23.80 -3.48
CA GLY A 354 9.13 -23.68 -4.60
C GLY A 354 7.70 -24.06 -4.24
N VAL A 355 6.73 -23.60 -5.04
CA VAL A 355 5.31 -23.96 -4.87
C VAL A 355 5.13 -25.48 -4.96
N GLY A 356 4.41 -26.05 -4.00
CA GLY A 356 4.16 -27.49 -3.88
C GLY A 356 5.16 -28.24 -3.02
N ASP A 357 6.27 -27.60 -2.61
CA ASP A 357 7.20 -28.19 -1.64
C ASP A 357 6.54 -28.35 -0.27
N PHE A 358 6.88 -29.43 0.43
CA PHE A 358 6.63 -29.54 1.86
C PHE A 358 7.87 -29.05 2.61
N VAL A 359 7.66 -28.17 3.57
CA VAL A 359 8.72 -27.61 4.40
C VAL A 359 8.50 -28.01 5.85
N GLU A 360 9.54 -28.52 6.49
CA GLU A 360 9.53 -28.78 7.94
C GLU A 360 9.86 -27.49 8.69
N ARG A 361 9.31 -27.33 9.89
CA ARG A 361 9.66 -26.26 10.82
C ARG A 361 11.17 -26.18 10.99
N GLY A 362 11.73 -24.97 10.89
CA GLY A 362 13.16 -24.71 10.96
C GLY A 362 13.89 -24.85 9.62
N THR A 363 13.19 -25.20 8.53
CA THR A 363 13.76 -25.12 7.19
C THR A 363 14.02 -23.66 6.82
N CYS A 364 15.23 -23.34 6.38
CA CYS A 364 15.56 -21.99 5.89
C CYS A 364 14.90 -21.76 4.52
N ILE A 365 13.99 -20.78 4.45
CA ILE A 365 13.17 -20.51 3.26
C ILE A 365 13.67 -19.32 2.43
N GLY A 366 14.54 -18.49 3.00
CA GLY A 366 15.12 -17.31 2.37
C GLY A 366 15.87 -16.47 3.40
N GLU A 367 16.10 -15.21 3.07
CA GLU A 367 16.70 -14.22 3.97
C GLU A 367 16.00 -12.88 3.82
N VAL A 368 16.11 -12.00 4.82
CA VAL A 368 15.51 -10.66 4.74
C VAL A 368 16.13 -9.87 3.58
N GLN A 369 15.28 -9.29 2.74
CA GLN A 369 15.68 -8.37 1.67
C GLN A 369 14.58 -7.31 1.46
N PHE A 370 14.87 -6.09 1.92
CA PHE A 370 13.99 -4.94 1.76
C PHE A 370 14.76 -3.64 1.53
N ASP A 371 14.24 -2.81 0.61
CA ASP A 371 14.71 -1.45 0.39
C ASP A 371 13.93 -0.49 1.30
N GLY A 372 14.57 -0.03 2.39
CA GLY A 372 13.95 0.84 3.39
C GLY A 372 14.47 0.51 4.78
N LEU A 373 13.59 0.60 5.79
CA LEU A 373 13.91 0.01 7.09
C LEU A 373 13.85 -1.51 6.97
N GLU A 374 14.99 -2.18 7.12
CA GLU A 374 15.13 -3.63 6.89
C GLU A 374 14.24 -4.42 7.88
N HIS A 375 13.33 -5.24 7.38
CA HIS A 375 12.42 -6.04 8.21
C HIS A 375 11.88 -7.24 7.42
N ILE A 376 11.35 -8.24 8.15
CA ILE A 376 10.46 -9.26 7.58
C ILE A 376 9.02 -8.86 7.89
N HIS A 377 8.14 -8.97 6.90
CA HIS A 377 6.69 -8.88 7.10
C HIS A 377 6.13 -10.30 7.25
N LEU A 378 5.44 -10.53 8.37
CA LEU A 378 4.92 -11.84 8.75
C LEU A 378 3.40 -11.79 8.93
N GLY A 379 2.67 -12.26 7.93
CA GLY A 379 1.21 -12.32 7.95
C GLY A 379 0.70 -13.70 8.36
N LYS A 380 -0.39 -13.74 9.14
CA LYS A 380 -1.21 -14.94 9.29
C LYS A 380 -2.40 -14.81 8.34
N ALA A 381 -2.55 -15.79 7.46
CA ALA A 381 -3.56 -15.75 6.41
C ALA A 381 -4.47 -16.98 6.45
N PHE A 382 -5.72 -16.80 6.08
CA PHE A 382 -6.65 -17.88 5.77
C PHE A 382 -7.08 -17.78 4.31
N SER A 383 -6.94 -18.86 3.56
CA SER A 383 -7.33 -18.91 2.15
C SER A 383 -7.58 -20.37 1.71
N GLN A 384 -7.93 -20.54 0.44
CA GLN A 384 -8.09 -21.83 -0.24
C GLN A 384 -7.55 -21.70 -1.66
N ASP A 385 -7.24 -22.81 -2.34
CA ASP A 385 -6.89 -22.71 -3.76
C ASP A 385 -8.12 -22.31 -4.59
N PRO A 386 -7.95 -21.47 -5.63
CA PRO A 386 -6.70 -20.92 -6.16
C PRO A 386 -6.34 -19.52 -5.59
N TYR A 387 -6.90 -19.13 -4.46
CA TYR A 387 -6.97 -17.72 -4.04
C TYR A 387 -5.77 -17.20 -3.24
N TRP A 388 -4.79 -18.02 -2.87
CA TRP A 388 -3.65 -17.58 -2.04
C TRP A 388 -2.96 -16.29 -2.51
N ASP A 389 -2.89 -16.04 -3.82
CA ASP A 389 -2.28 -14.84 -4.40
C ASP A 389 -3.28 -13.75 -4.83
N SER A 390 -4.57 -13.93 -4.57
CA SER A 390 -5.62 -12.96 -4.97
C SER A 390 -6.55 -12.55 -3.82
N TRP A 391 -7.00 -13.51 -3.02
CA TRP A 391 -7.94 -13.30 -1.92
C TRP A 391 -7.60 -14.16 -0.70
N HIS A 392 -7.49 -13.52 0.45
CA HIS A 392 -7.31 -14.18 1.73
C HIS A 392 -7.86 -13.32 2.86
N TYR A 393 -8.05 -13.91 4.02
CA TYR A 393 -8.27 -13.15 5.25
C TYR A 393 -6.96 -13.00 6.00
N PHE A 394 -6.65 -11.78 6.43
CA PHE A 394 -5.66 -11.57 7.48
C PHE A 394 -6.29 -11.79 8.85
N CYS A 395 -5.55 -12.49 9.71
CA CYS A 395 -5.93 -12.76 11.09
C CYS A 395 -4.81 -12.28 12.00
N ALA A 396 -5.14 -11.99 13.26
CA ALA A 396 -4.14 -11.54 14.23
C ALA A 396 -3.00 -12.58 14.40
N PRO A 397 -1.75 -12.24 14.04
CA PRO A 397 -0.60 -13.11 14.24
C PRO A 397 -0.07 -13.02 15.69
N ASN A 398 -0.31 -11.90 16.40
CA ASN A 398 0.31 -11.55 17.68
C ASN A 398 0.17 -12.66 18.73
N ALA A 399 -1.01 -13.28 18.81
CA ALA A 399 -1.31 -14.30 19.80
C ALA A 399 -0.40 -15.55 19.70
N HIS A 400 0.22 -15.79 18.54
CA HIS A 400 1.14 -16.91 18.32
C HIS A 400 2.56 -16.69 18.80
N PHE A 401 2.93 -15.47 19.20
CA PHE A 401 4.30 -15.18 19.61
C PHE A 401 4.37 -14.80 21.08
N THR A 402 5.54 -14.98 21.66
CA THR A 402 5.85 -14.55 23.02
C THR A 402 6.82 -13.39 22.92
N TYR A 403 6.46 -12.27 23.54
CA TYR A 403 7.29 -11.09 23.64
C TYR A 403 6.99 -10.39 24.97
N ALA A 404 7.97 -9.64 25.47
CA ALA A 404 7.77 -8.81 26.64
C ALA A 404 6.96 -7.57 26.26
N ASP A 405 5.81 -7.39 26.91
CA ASP A 405 5.07 -6.15 26.83
C ASP A 405 4.29 -5.89 28.12
N ARG A 406 4.57 -4.75 28.73
CA ARG A 406 3.97 -4.30 29.99
C ARG A 406 3.41 -2.88 29.87
N ALA A 407 3.59 -2.26 28.71
CA ALA A 407 3.20 -0.88 28.50
C ALA A 407 1.74 -0.88 28.03
N PRO A 408 0.82 -0.21 28.74
CA PRO A 408 -0.55 -0.13 28.27
C PRO A 408 -0.66 0.74 27.02
N PRO A 409 -1.70 0.54 26.20
CA PRO A 409 -2.04 1.47 25.13
C PRO A 409 -2.16 2.91 25.60
N VAL A 410 -1.95 3.87 24.71
CA VAL A 410 -2.16 5.29 24.94
C VAL A 410 -3.39 5.75 24.18
N ILE A 411 -4.41 6.18 24.91
CA ILE A 411 -5.60 6.84 24.37
C ILE A 411 -5.37 8.35 24.41
N ALA A 412 -5.03 8.95 23.27
CA ALA A 412 -4.60 10.34 23.18
C ALA A 412 -5.75 11.34 23.01
N SER A 413 -6.83 10.94 22.33
CA SER A 413 -7.97 11.83 22.07
C SER A 413 -9.27 11.06 21.83
N ILE A 414 -10.39 11.69 22.14
CA ILE A 414 -11.75 11.25 21.80
C ILE A 414 -12.41 12.44 21.07
N SER A 415 -12.89 12.21 19.86
CA SER A 415 -13.49 13.23 18.98
C SER A 415 -14.82 12.74 18.43
N PHE A 416 -15.64 13.67 17.98
CA PHE A 416 -16.99 13.39 17.50
C PHE A 416 -17.15 13.91 16.07
N PHE A 417 -17.67 13.08 15.18
CA PHE A 417 -17.92 13.41 13.78
C PHE A 417 -19.36 13.13 13.42
N GLN A 418 -19.87 13.81 12.40
CA GLN A 418 -21.10 13.36 11.75
C GLN A 418 -20.88 11.97 11.15
N ASN A 419 -21.88 11.10 11.29
CA ASN A 419 -21.82 9.72 10.79
C ASN A 419 -21.34 9.65 9.35
N ASN A 420 -20.35 8.80 9.08
CA ASN A 420 -19.75 8.57 7.77
C ASN A 420 -19.29 9.85 7.04
N ALA A 421 -18.88 10.88 7.80
CA ALA A 421 -18.39 12.13 7.25
C ALA A 421 -17.07 12.57 7.91
N ASP A 422 -16.37 13.47 7.24
CA ASP A 422 -15.16 14.14 7.77
C ASP A 422 -15.51 15.44 8.50
N SER A 423 -16.80 15.74 8.66
CA SER A 423 -17.30 16.90 9.39
C SER A 423 -17.29 16.65 10.90
N ARG A 424 -16.30 17.24 11.58
CA ARG A 424 -16.13 17.17 13.03
C ARG A 424 -17.12 18.09 13.76
N PHE A 425 -17.64 17.62 14.89
CA PHE A 425 -18.26 18.50 15.88
C PHE A 425 -17.16 19.20 16.68
N GLU A 426 -16.94 20.47 16.37
CA GLU A 426 -15.86 21.24 17.00
C GLU A 426 -16.14 21.45 18.51
N PRO A 427 -15.15 21.17 19.37
CA PRO A 427 -15.28 21.44 20.80
C PRO A 427 -15.30 22.95 21.07
N ASP A 428 -16.03 23.35 22.11
CA ASP A 428 -16.01 24.72 22.61
C ASP A 428 -14.70 25.05 23.35
N ALA A 429 -14.61 26.27 23.92
CA ALA A 429 -13.44 26.71 24.67
C ALA A 429 -13.15 25.88 25.93
N SER A 430 -14.11 25.11 26.43
CA SER A 430 -13.94 24.18 27.54
C SER A 430 -13.47 22.78 27.09
N GLY A 431 -13.34 22.56 25.79
CA GLY A 431 -13.00 21.27 25.19
C GLY A 431 -14.23 20.36 25.01
N ASN A 432 -15.44 20.87 25.22
CA ASN A 432 -16.67 20.07 25.17
C ASN A 432 -17.33 20.20 23.79
N ALA A 433 -17.59 19.08 23.12
CA ALA A 433 -18.32 19.07 21.86
C ALA A 433 -19.84 19.05 22.11
N THR A 434 -20.60 19.73 21.26
CA THR A 434 -22.07 19.60 21.23
C THR A 434 -22.48 18.77 20.02
N VAL A 435 -23.12 17.63 20.26
CA VAL A 435 -23.47 16.63 19.25
C VAL A 435 -24.99 16.46 19.13
N ARG A 436 -25.43 15.98 17.97
CA ARG A 436 -26.85 15.69 17.66
C ARG A 436 -26.97 14.74 16.47
N GLY A 437 -28.09 14.02 16.38
CA GLY A 437 -28.35 13.06 15.32
C GLY A 437 -27.42 11.84 15.36
N GLU A 438 -26.89 11.47 14.19
CA GLU A 438 -25.99 10.33 14.00
C GLU A 438 -24.53 10.74 14.16
N VAL A 439 -23.83 10.13 15.13
CA VAL A 439 -22.49 10.57 15.54
C VAL A 439 -21.50 9.41 15.50
N ASP A 440 -20.38 9.64 14.81
CA ASP A 440 -19.18 8.81 14.90
C ASP A 440 -18.36 9.22 16.12
N ILE A 441 -18.03 8.27 17.00
CA ILE A 441 -17.03 8.49 18.05
C ILE A 441 -15.69 8.00 17.52
N VAL A 442 -14.70 8.90 17.45
CA VAL A 442 -13.38 8.60 16.89
C VAL A 442 -12.31 8.77 17.95
N VAL A 443 -11.50 7.73 18.14
CA VAL A 443 -10.50 7.67 19.21
C VAL A 443 -9.09 7.54 18.63
N GLY A 444 -8.22 8.48 18.97
CA GLY A 444 -6.79 8.39 18.64
C GLY A 444 -6.08 7.49 19.64
N ILE A 445 -5.67 6.30 19.20
CA ILE A 445 -4.99 5.30 20.03
C ILE A 445 -3.68 4.88 19.38
N ARG A 446 -2.66 4.64 20.19
CA ARG A 446 -1.47 3.89 19.82
C ARG A 446 -1.07 2.98 20.96
N ASP A 447 -0.50 1.83 20.65
CA ASP A 447 0.19 1.01 21.62
C ASP A 447 1.70 1.28 21.54
N PRO A 448 2.33 1.77 22.64
CA PRO A 448 3.76 1.99 22.65
C PRO A 448 4.57 0.70 22.55
N GLY A 449 4.06 -0.45 23.02
CA GLY A 449 4.71 -1.77 23.06
C GLY A 449 6.17 -1.78 23.56
N GLU A 450 6.49 -2.52 24.63
CA GLU A 450 7.90 -2.57 25.13
C GLU A 450 8.92 -3.03 24.05
N PHE A 451 8.44 -3.84 23.11
CA PHE A 451 9.17 -4.40 21.97
C PHE A 451 9.04 -3.57 20.68
N ALA A 452 8.30 -2.46 20.71
CA ALA A 452 8.14 -1.55 19.57
C ALA A 452 9.01 -0.28 19.66
N HIS A 453 9.89 -0.20 20.66
CA HIS A 453 10.65 1.00 20.96
C HIS A 453 11.72 1.33 19.91
N SER A 454 11.61 2.54 19.34
CA SER A 454 12.68 3.20 18.59
C SER A 454 13.85 3.48 19.54
N ARG A 455 14.96 2.75 19.43
CA ARG A 455 16.18 3.17 20.16
C ARG A 455 16.80 4.43 19.55
N ASP A 456 16.81 4.57 18.23
CA ASP A 456 17.46 5.72 17.54
C ASP A 456 16.92 6.03 16.12
N SER A 457 15.93 5.30 15.60
CA SER A 457 15.56 5.31 14.17
C SER A 457 14.44 6.29 13.77
N GLY A 458 13.72 6.86 14.73
CA GLY A 458 12.54 7.68 14.44
C GLY A 458 11.33 6.86 13.96
N TYR A 459 11.29 5.56 14.26
CA TYR A 459 10.16 4.67 14.00
C TYR A 459 9.91 3.72 15.18
N GLY A 460 8.68 3.65 15.66
CA GLY A 460 8.31 2.81 16.81
C GLY A 460 7.13 3.38 17.60
N ASP A 461 6.83 2.77 18.73
CA ASP A 461 5.81 3.21 19.70
C ASP A 461 4.39 3.43 19.11
N ARG A 462 4.02 2.66 18.08
CA ARG A 462 2.84 2.90 17.25
C ARG A 462 2.04 1.64 16.91
N LEU A 463 2.12 0.61 17.74
CA LEU A 463 1.35 -0.60 17.53
C LEU A 463 -0.16 -0.33 17.66
N SER A 464 -0.94 -1.28 17.19
CA SER A 464 -2.39 -1.22 17.18
C SER A 464 -3.00 -1.65 18.52
N ALA A 465 -4.24 -1.21 18.78
CA ALA A 465 -5.01 -1.78 19.88
C ALA A 465 -5.55 -3.16 19.47
N ALA A 466 -5.56 -4.13 20.38
CA ALA A 466 -6.16 -5.44 20.17
C ALA A 466 -7.67 -5.43 20.38
N ARG A 467 -8.16 -4.67 21.36
CA ARG A 467 -9.60 -4.53 21.65
C ARG A 467 -9.94 -3.14 22.12
N ILE A 468 -11.11 -2.64 21.73
CA ILE A 468 -11.65 -1.35 22.18
C ILE A 468 -13.07 -1.54 22.71
N ASP A 469 -13.30 -1.14 23.95
CA ASP A 469 -14.59 -1.10 24.61
C ASP A 469 -14.93 0.35 24.95
N TYR A 470 -16.21 0.73 25.01
CA TYR A 470 -16.60 2.05 25.47
C TYR A 470 -17.93 2.06 26.21
N ALA A 471 -18.13 3.09 27.02
CA ALA A 471 -19.36 3.32 27.74
C ALA A 471 -19.83 4.76 27.59
N ILE A 472 -21.13 4.95 27.47
CA ILE A 472 -21.77 6.27 27.42
C ILE A 472 -22.61 6.41 28.69
N ARG A 473 -22.35 7.43 29.50
CA ARG A 473 -23.13 7.69 30.72
C ARG A 473 -23.44 9.17 30.89
N ARG A 474 -24.57 9.48 31.52
CA ARG A 474 -24.90 10.86 31.89
C ARG A 474 -23.90 11.37 32.92
N LYS A 475 -23.38 12.58 32.73
CA LYS A 475 -22.38 13.15 33.64
C LYS A 475 -22.98 13.37 35.03
N GLY A 476 -22.29 12.87 36.06
CA GLY A 476 -22.78 12.87 37.44
C GLY A 476 -23.86 11.83 37.75
N GLY A 477 -24.26 11.02 36.77
CA GLY A 477 -25.15 9.86 36.98
C GLY A 477 -24.40 8.67 37.60
N PRO A 478 -25.13 7.69 38.17
CA PRO A 478 -24.52 6.47 38.70
C PRO A 478 -23.95 5.60 37.57
N ALA A 479 -22.82 4.94 37.81
CA ALA A 479 -22.18 4.06 36.82
C ALA A 479 -23.09 2.92 36.33
N SER A 480 -24.06 2.47 37.14
CA SER A 480 -25.05 1.46 36.75
C SER A 480 -26.02 1.90 35.65
N GLN A 481 -26.04 3.18 35.29
CA GLN A 481 -26.80 3.71 34.16
C GLN A 481 -25.94 3.90 32.90
N ALA A 482 -24.66 3.53 32.93
CA ALA A 482 -23.83 3.55 31.74
C ALA A 482 -24.33 2.50 30.74
N ARG A 483 -24.38 2.87 29.46
CA ARG A 483 -24.54 1.92 28.37
C ARG A 483 -23.16 1.49 27.91
N GLU A 484 -22.88 0.20 27.97
CA GLU A 484 -21.60 -0.39 27.59
C GLU A 484 -21.70 -0.95 26.17
N PHE A 485 -20.61 -0.81 25.42
CA PHE A 485 -20.50 -1.23 24.04
C PHE A 485 -19.14 -1.89 23.83
N ARG A 486 -19.12 -2.93 23.00
CA ARG A 486 -17.89 -3.52 22.47
C ARG A 486 -17.72 -3.04 21.04
N SER A 487 -16.62 -2.36 20.76
CA SER A 487 -16.32 -1.86 19.42
C SER A 487 -15.68 -2.99 18.60
N PHE A 488 -14.40 -2.88 18.27
CA PHE A 488 -13.65 -3.92 17.56
C PHE A 488 -12.85 -4.79 18.52
N ASP A 489 -12.86 -6.10 18.27
CA ASP A 489 -11.99 -7.09 18.92
C ASP A 489 -11.11 -7.76 17.85
N PHE A 490 -9.94 -7.18 17.62
CA PHE A 490 -9.00 -7.63 16.61
C PHE A 490 -8.32 -8.95 16.94
N THR A 491 -8.49 -9.48 18.15
CA THR A 491 -7.99 -10.82 18.50
C THR A 491 -8.81 -11.93 17.83
N THR A 492 -10.07 -11.65 17.49
CA THR A 492 -10.99 -12.58 16.81
C THR A 492 -11.39 -12.10 15.41
N PHE A 493 -11.00 -10.88 15.04
CA PHE A 493 -11.29 -10.28 13.76
C PHE A 493 -10.49 -10.92 12.63
N ALA A 494 -11.18 -11.15 11.52
CA ALA A 494 -10.59 -11.61 10.30
C ALA A 494 -10.96 -10.65 9.17
N MET A 495 -9.94 -10.18 8.48
CA MET A 495 -10.08 -9.09 7.53
C MET A 495 -9.85 -9.61 6.13
N LYS A 496 -10.90 -9.57 5.33
CA LYS A 496 -10.81 -9.94 3.93
C LYS A 496 -9.91 -8.94 3.22
N LYS A 497 -8.94 -9.45 2.47
CA LYS A 497 -8.05 -8.65 1.63
C LYS A 497 -8.14 -9.13 0.19
N ALA A 498 -8.27 -8.16 -0.69
CA ALA A 498 -8.03 -8.33 -2.10
C ALA A 498 -6.60 -7.86 -2.41
N VAL A 499 -5.72 -8.75 -2.88
CA VAL A 499 -4.31 -8.41 -3.11
C VAL A 499 -4.14 -7.26 -4.10
N MET A 500 -5.03 -7.19 -5.11
CA MET A 500 -4.94 -6.21 -6.20
C MET A 500 -6.03 -5.14 -6.18
N ASP A 501 -7.04 -5.23 -5.29
CA ASP A 501 -8.15 -4.28 -5.23
C ASP A 501 -7.96 -3.27 -4.09
N LYS A 502 -7.29 -2.16 -4.43
CA LYS A 502 -7.02 -1.08 -3.48
C LYS A 502 -8.30 -0.34 -3.04
N VAL A 503 -9.32 -0.31 -3.89
CA VAL A 503 -10.59 0.37 -3.57
C VAL A 503 -11.32 -0.40 -2.49
N PHE A 504 -11.47 -1.72 -2.68
CA PHE A 504 -12.05 -2.60 -1.68
C PHE A 504 -11.34 -2.48 -0.32
N ASN A 505 -10.00 -2.57 -0.31
CA ASN A 505 -9.24 -2.46 0.93
C ASN A 505 -9.39 -1.08 1.58
N THR A 506 -9.42 0.00 0.78
CA THR A 506 -9.60 1.36 1.29
C THR A 506 -10.97 1.56 1.91
N ASP A 507 -12.02 1.07 1.26
CA ASP A 507 -13.39 1.20 1.77
C ASP A 507 -13.63 0.36 3.02
N ALA A 508 -13.04 -0.84 3.09
CA ALA A 508 -12.97 -1.61 4.33
C ALA A 508 -12.25 -0.83 5.44
N THR A 509 -11.08 -0.24 5.17
CA THR A 509 -10.32 0.52 6.17
C THR A 509 -11.07 1.74 6.70
N LYS A 510 -11.89 2.42 5.87
CA LYS A 510 -12.73 3.55 6.31
C LYS A 510 -13.80 3.18 7.33
N VAL A 511 -14.22 1.91 7.38
CA VAL A 511 -15.15 1.42 8.42
C VAL A 511 -14.52 1.58 9.80
N VAL A 512 -13.23 1.25 9.93
CA VAL A 512 -12.53 1.20 11.21
C VAL A 512 -11.78 2.50 11.50
N TYR A 513 -11.30 3.22 10.48
CA TYR A 513 -10.38 4.34 10.67
C TYR A 513 -10.78 5.61 9.93
N LYS A 514 -10.60 6.76 10.58
CA LYS A 514 -10.50 8.07 9.92
C LYS A 514 -9.06 8.35 9.50
N HIS A 515 -8.90 9.23 8.51
CA HIS A 515 -7.59 9.68 8.07
C HIS A 515 -6.93 10.57 9.12
N TRP A 516 -5.64 10.37 9.39
CA TRP A 516 -4.88 11.13 10.39
C TRP A 516 -4.86 12.64 10.14
N ALA A 517 -4.92 13.08 8.87
CA ALA A 517 -4.87 14.51 8.52
C ALA A 517 -6.10 15.30 9.00
N LEU A 518 -7.17 14.64 9.45
CA LEU A 518 -8.31 15.28 10.11
C LEU A 518 -8.00 15.72 11.54
N PHE A 519 -6.88 15.25 12.10
CA PHE A 519 -6.50 15.44 13.50
C PHE A 519 -5.11 16.06 13.65
N GLU A 520 -4.20 15.73 12.74
CA GLU A 520 -2.81 16.15 12.78
C GLU A 520 -2.47 17.01 11.55
N ASN A 521 -1.88 18.18 11.78
CA ASN A 521 -1.47 19.08 10.69
C ASN A 521 -0.31 18.51 9.85
N THR A 522 0.57 17.72 10.47
CA THR A 522 1.71 17.09 9.83
C THR A 522 2.07 15.81 10.58
N ARG A 523 2.10 14.67 9.89
CA ARG A 523 2.67 13.43 10.42
C ARG A 523 4.16 13.41 10.08
N ARG A 524 5.00 13.95 10.98
CA ARG A 524 6.42 14.24 10.68
C ARG A 524 7.32 13.01 10.76
N ASP A 525 6.92 11.98 11.47
CA ASP A 525 7.66 10.73 11.62
C ASP A 525 6.72 9.55 11.90
N GLY A 526 7.11 8.35 11.46
CA GLY A 526 6.39 7.11 11.75
C GLY A 526 6.49 6.67 13.22
N ASN A 527 7.11 7.48 14.07
CA ASN A 527 7.24 7.27 15.51
C ASN A 527 5.98 7.75 16.24
N ARG A 528 5.50 6.99 17.22
CA ARG A 528 4.40 7.40 18.11
C ARG A 528 3.15 7.87 17.37
N SER A 529 2.95 7.44 16.13
CA SER A 529 1.78 7.81 15.35
C SER A 529 0.52 7.22 15.98
N LEU A 530 -0.56 7.98 15.95
CA LEU A 530 -1.87 7.51 16.36
C LEU A 530 -2.59 6.85 15.18
N SER A 531 -3.41 5.85 15.48
CA SER A 531 -4.48 5.39 14.62
C SER A 531 -5.82 5.91 15.16
N TYR A 532 -6.69 6.39 14.27
CA TYR A 532 -7.93 7.08 14.65
C TYR A 532 -9.14 6.17 14.41
N TYR A 533 -9.50 5.38 15.42
CA TYR A 533 -10.51 4.33 15.35
C TYR A 533 -11.93 4.92 15.43
N VAL A 534 -12.81 4.57 14.50
CA VAL A 534 -14.25 4.88 14.53
C VAL A 534 -14.97 3.82 15.36
N ILE A 535 -15.09 4.05 16.67
CA ILE A 535 -15.49 2.99 17.60
C ILE A 535 -16.99 2.66 17.56
N THR A 536 -17.78 3.47 16.85
CA THR A 536 -19.24 3.33 16.72
C THR A 536 -19.69 2.49 15.52
N ASN A 537 -18.79 2.18 14.58
CA ASN A 537 -19.09 1.44 13.35
C ASN A 537 -19.17 -0.08 13.61
N CYS A 538 -19.94 -0.50 14.62
CA CYS A 538 -20.07 -1.88 15.05
C CYS A 538 -21.54 -2.24 15.33
N PRO A 539 -22.02 -3.44 14.93
CA PRO A 539 -23.39 -3.88 15.15
C PRO A 539 -23.65 -4.28 16.62
N GLY A 540 -23.76 -3.28 17.51
CA GLY A 540 -24.24 -3.46 18.88
C GLY A 540 -23.28 -4.16 19.84
N ASP A 541 -23.80 -5.05 20.69
CA ASP A 541 -23.09 -5.61 21.86
C ASP A 541 -22.01 -6.66 21.51
N ALA A 542 -21.98 -7.11 20.25
CA ALA A 542 -21.01 -8.10 19.77
C ALA A 542 -20.11 -7.47 18.68
N PRO A 543 -18.78 -7.47 18.87
CA PRO A 543 -17.86 -6.97 17.86
C PRO A 543 -18.00 -7.80 16.56
N PRO A 544 -17.92 -7.17 15.38
CA PRO A 544 -17.98 -7.90 14.12
C PRO A 544 -16.76 -8.82 14.00
N ARG A 545 -16.93 -10.02 13.44
CA ARG A 545 -15.82 -10.96 13.14
C ARG A 545 -15.18 -10.70 11.78
N GLU A 546 -15.93 -10.08 10.88
CA GLU A 546 -15.50 -9.69 9.55
C GLU A 546 -15.89 -8.24 9.32
N ILE A 547 -15.11 -7.53 8.50
CA ILE A 547 -15.46 -6.17 8.12
C ILE A 547 -16.55 -6.19 7.03
N ASN A 548 -17.64 -5.47 7.26
CA ASN A 548 -18.63 -5.20 6.22
C ASN A 548 -18.66 -3.69 5.95
N PRO A 549 -18.47 -3.24 4.70
CA PRO A 549 -18.63 -1.82 4.37
C PRO A 549 -19.96 -1.20 4.83
N ALA A 550 -21.03 -2.01 4.93
CA ALA A 550 -22.31 -1.57 5.48
C ALA A 550 -22.25 -1.17 6.96
N ASP A 551 -21.24 -1.63 7.71
CA ASP A 551 -21.07 -1.29 9.13
C ASP A 551 -20.75 0.21 9.33
N GLN A 552 -20.37 0.94 8.27
CA GLN A 552 -20.26 2.40 8.27
C GLN A 552 -21.59 3.12 8.56
N ALA A 553 -22.72 2.42 8.48
CA ALA A 553 -24.01 2.99 8.85
C ALA A 553 -24.27 2.95 10.37
N HIS A 554 -23.47 2.20 11.14
CA HIS A 554 -23.60 2.17 12.59
C HIS A 554 -22.98 3.42 13.20
N SER A 555 -23.72 4.05 14.12
CA SER A 555 -23.29 5.29 14.76
C SER A 555 -23.92 5.39 16.14
N TRP A 556 -23.44 6.32 16.97
CA TRP A 556 -24.19 6.73 18.15
C TRP A 556 -25.42 7.54 17.73
N GLN A 557 -26.59 6.93 17.91
CA GLN A 557 -27.90 7.52 17.61
C GLN A 557 -28.36 8.39 18.79
N THR A 558 -27.87 9.63 18.85
CA THR A 558 -28.19 10.54 19.97
C THR A 558 -29.68 10.90 20.03
N ALA A 559 -30.38 10.80 18.90
CA ALA A 559 -31.82 11.07 18.74
C ALA A 559 -32.72 9.85 19.00
N ALA A 560 -32.15 8.71 19.43
CA ALA A 560 -32.89 7.45 19.60
C ALA A 560 -33.91 7.52 20.74
N TYR A 561 -35.00 6.76 20.59
CA TYR A 561 -36.04 6.56 21.59
C TYR A 561 -36.16 5.08 21.95
N ASP A 562 -36.39 4.80 23.24
CA ASP A 562 -36.65 3.45 23.72
C ASP A 562 -38.04 2.94 23.28
N GLU A 563 -38.33 1.67 23.59
CA GLU A 563 -39.63 1.06 23.29
C GLU A 563 -40.83 1.78 23.92
N GLN A 564 -40.60 2.63 24.93
CA GLN A 564 -41.63 3.43 25.60
C GLN A 564 -41.72 4.86 25.06
N GLY A 565 -40.99 5.18 23.99
CA GLY A 565 -40.98 6.51 23.36
C GLY A 565 -40.26 7.57 24.19
N ARG A 566 -39.37 7.19 25.11
CA ARG A 566 -38.51 8.11 25.85
C ARG A 566 -37.17 8.20 25.16
N ALA A 567 -36.57 9.40 25.11
CA ALA A 567 -35.23 9.56 24.56
C ALA A 567 -34.25 8.64 25.30
N GLU A 568 -33.50 7.82 24.55
CA GLU A 568 -32.45 6.96 25.11
C GLU A 568 -31.27 7.80 25.61
N PHE A 569 -31.01 8.92 24.92
CA PHE A 569 -30.01 9.91 25.27
C PHE A 569 -30.68 11.30 25.33
N PRO A 570 -31.41 11.63 26.41
CA PRO A 570 -32.01 12.95 26.58
C PRO A 570 -30.96 14.06 26.60
N ASP A 571 -31.34 15.27 26.20
CA ASP A 571 -30.43 16.43 26.16
C ASP A 571 -29.72 16.67 27.51
N GLY A 572 -28.43 16.97 27.44
CA GLY A 572 -27.58 17.19 28.60
C GLY A 572 -26.14 16.73 28.43
N GLU A 573 -25.36 16.80 29.51
CA GLU A 573 -23.96 16.39 29.53
C GLU A 573 -23.80 14.89 29.74
N TYR A 574 -22.93 14.29 28.94
CA TYR A 574 -22.52 12.90 28.99
C TYR A 574 -21.00 12.80 29.14
N GLU A 575 -20.58 11.64 29.60
CA GLU A 575 -19.20 11.21 29.64
C GLU A 575 -19.06 9.94 28.81
N ILE A 576 -18.15 9.97 27.85
CA ILE A 576 -17.74 8.81 27.06
C ILE A 576 -16.49 8.26 27.72
N VAL A 577 -16.53 7.01 28.19
CA VAL A 577 -15.38 6.31 28.77
C VAL A 577 -14.92 5.26 27.77
N VAL A 578 -13.69 5.36 27.30
CA VAL A 578 -13.09 4.41 26.35
C VAL A 578 -12.04 3.59 27.08
N THR A 579 -12.09 2.27 26.90
CA THR A 579 -11.07 1.33 27.36
C THR A 579 -10.41 0.67 26.14
N ALA A 580 -9.08 0.69 26.09
CA ALA A 580 -8.31 0.01 25.05
C ALA A 580 -7.40 -1.05 25.66
N TYR A 581 -7.21 -2.14 24.93
CA TYR A 581 -6.35 -3.27 25.29
C TYR A 581 -5.32 -3.51 24.18
N ASP A 582 -4.09 -3.88 24.54
CA ASP A 582 -3.10 -4.42 23.60
C ASP A 582 -3.20 -5.95 23.50
N PHE A 583 -2.35 -6.56 22.67
CA PHE A 583 -2.31 -8.01 22.48
C PHE A 583 -1.68 -8.79 23.65
N ALA A 584 -0.99 -8.12 24.57
CA ALA A 584 -0.48 -8.70 25.82
C ALA A 584 -1.53 -8.65 26.94
N GLY A 585 -2.64 -7.94 26.74
CA GLY A 585 -3.72 -7.76 27.69
C GLY A 585 -3.54 -6.58 28.65
N ASN A 586 -2.54 -5.71 28.44
CA ASN A 586 -2.48 -4.47 29.20
C ASN A 586 -3.62 -3.55 28.77
N ARG A 587 -3.97 -2.61 29.65
CA ARG A 587 -5.21 -1.83 29.56
C ARG A 587 -4.96 -0.36 29.85
N ALA A 588 -5.59 0.50 29.06
CA ALA A 588 -5.75 1.92 29.38
C ALA A 588 -7.22 2.35 29.31
N GLU A 589 -7.55 3.39 30.06
CA GLU A 589 -8.88 4.01 30.08
C GLU A 589 -8.72 5.53 29.95
N GLN A 590 -9.62 6.16 29.19
CA GLN A 590 -9.70 7.61 29.09
C GLN A 590 -11.16 8.04 28.95
N SER A 591 -11.49 9.25 29.39
CA SER A 591 -12.84 9.80 29.26
C SER A 591 -12.87 11.17 28.58
N ALA A 592 -14.01 11.49 27.97
CA ALA A 592 -14.30 12.81 27.43
C ALA A 592 -15.74 13.22 27.75
N SER A 593 -15.94 14.50 28.07
CA SER A 593 -17.28 15.08 28.17
C SER A 593 -17.83 15.43 26.79
N VAL A 594 -19.15 15.30 26.64
CA VAL A 594 -19.89 15.69 25.44
C VAL A 594 -21.29 16.17 25.82
N THR A 595 -21.82 17.18 25.14
CA THR A 595 -23.21 17.63 25.31
C THR A 595 -24.08 17.11 24.18
N VAL A 596 -25.19 16.45 24.52
CA VAL A 596 -26.25 16.07 23.57
C VAL A 596 -27.29 17.19 23.52
N ALA A 597 -27.63 17.65 22.31
CA ALA A 597 -28.61 18.70 22.06
C ALA A 597 -29.46 18.42 20.82
N ASN A 598 -30.44 17.53 20.95
CA ASN A 598 -31.39 17.20 19.90
C ASN A 598 -32.60 18.15 19.84
N GLY A 599 -32.87 18.90 20.92
CA GLY A 599 -33.97 19.86 20.98
C GLY A 599 -35.35 19.21 21.15
N TYR A 600 -35.42 18.18 22.01
CA TYR A 600 -36.66 17.45 22.34
C TYR A 600 -37.75 18.29 22.98
#